data_AF-A0A5B7AB80-F1
#
_entry.id   AF-A0A5B7AB80-F1
#
_cell.length_a   1.000
_cell.length_b   1.000
_cell.length_c   1.000
_cell.angle_alpha   90.00
_cell.angle_beta   90.00
_cell.angle_gamma   90.00
#
_symmetry.space_group_name_H-M   'P 1'
#
loop_
_entity.id
_entity.type
_entity.pdbx_description
1 polymer ?
#
loop_
_entity_poly.entity_id
_entity_poly.type
_entity_poly.pdbx_seq_one_letter_code
_entity_poly.pdbx_strand_id
1 'polypeptide(L)'
;QKMRELGLVTDLLSYNHVLALYASDGRFKEAVGTFKEMIKSTIQPDDSTFKSLGVVLMKCGVPKQAVGKLEVTRKKDTKGGLQAWVSTLTSVVAVDIDNVDVKWQCTELDQRS
;
A
#
# COMPACT_ATOMS: atom_id res chain seq x y z
N GLN A 1 10.78 8.37 14.23
CA GLN A 1 10.03 9.51 13.63
C GLN A 1 8.85 9.74 14.55
N LYS A 2 8.94 10.73 15.46
CA LYS A 2 8.07 10.83 16.66
C LYS A 2 6.56 10.81 16.40
N MET A 3 6.10 11.26 15.24
CA MET A 3 4.66 11.28 14.90
C MET A 3 4.03 9.89 14.76
N ARG A 4 4.80 8.88 14.32
CA ARG A 4 4.33 7.47 14.27
C ARG A 4 4.27 6.85 15.66
N GLU A 5 5.30 7.08 16.48
CA GLU A 5 5.41 6.54 17.84
C GLU A 5 4.30 7.07 18.77
N LEU A 6 3.73 8.24 18.43
CA LEU A 6 2.61 8.85 19.14
C LEU A 6 1.23 8.45 18.59
N GLY A 7 1.17 7.56 17.57
CA GLY A 7 -0.09 7.13 16.96
C GLY A 7 -0.84 8.25 16.23
N LEU A 8 -0.16 9.33 15.82
CA LEU A 8 -0.80 10.49 15.19
C LEU A 8 -1.07 10.28 13.69
N VAL A 9 -0.56 9.21 13.10
CA VAL A 9 -0.88 8.81 11.72
C VAL A 9 -2.15 7.95 11.77
N THR A 10 -3.30 8.58 11.96
CA THR A 10 -4.59 7.89 12.11
C THR A 10 -5.44 7.89 10.85
N ASP A 11 -5.10 8.72 9.86
CA ASP A 11 -5.94 8.97 8.70
C ASP A 11 -5.21 8.76 7.37
N LEU A 12 -6.01 8.55 6.32
CA LEU A 12 -5.57 8.30 4.95
C LEU A 12 -4.54 9.33 4.44
N LEU A 13 -4.76 10.62 4.72
CA LEU A 13 -3.87 11.69 4.23
C LEU A 13 -2.52 11.61 4.93
N SER A 14 -2.51 11.37 6.24
CA SER A 14 -1.28 11.17 7.01
C SER A 14 -0.48 9.98 6.48
N TYR A 15 -1.13 8.83 6.23
CA TYR A 15 -0.47 7.66 5.63
C TYR A 15 0.12 7.97 4.26
N ASN A 16 -0.66 8.61 3.39
CA ASN A 16 -0.23 8.98 2.04
C ASN A 16 0.96 9.93 2.06
N HIS A 17 0.97 10.90 2.97
CA HIS A 17 2.06 11.86 3.08
C HIS A 17 3.36 11.16 3.48
N VAL A 18 3.32 10.28 4.49
CA VAL A 18 4.53 9.58 4.93
C VAL A 18 4.99 8.56 3.89
N LEU A 19 4.07 7.90 3.19
CA LEU A 19 4.41 6.95 2.14
C LEU A 19 5.06 7.66 0.94
N ALA A 20 4.53 8.81 0.52
CA ALA A 20 5.12 9.64 -0.52
C ALA A 20 6.51 10.15 -0.14
N LEU A 21 6.70 10.57 1.12
CA LEU A 21 7.99 11.00 1.66
C LEU A 21 9.03 9.87 1.60
N TYR A 22 8.66 8.66 2.04
CA TYR A 22 9.59 7.53 1.98
C TYR A 22 9.89 7.08 0.55
N ALA A 23 8.91 7.14 -0.35
CA ALA A 23 9.11 6.83 -1.76
C ALA A 23 10.05 7.82 -2.47
N SER A 24 9.96 9.11 -2.14
CA SER A 24 10.86 10.13 -2.69
C SER A 24 12.27 9.99 -2.12
N ASP A 25 12.41 9.75 -0.82
CA ASP A 25 13.68 9.61 -0.09
C ASP A 25 14.41 8.28 -0.35
N GLY A 26 13.81 7.34 -1.07
CA GLY A 26 14.43 6.04 -1.38
C GLY A 26 14.32 5.01 -0.25
N ARG A 27 13.57 5.33 0.80
CA ARG A 27 13.34 4.48 1.98
C ARG A 27 12.23 3.47 1.73
N PHE A 28 12.48 2.57 0.79
CA PHE A 28 11.46 1.67 0.24
C PHE A 28 10.89 0.69 1.26
N LYS A 29 11.73 0.19 2.18
CA LYS A 29 11.29 -0.71 3.25
C LYS A 29 10.28 -0.04 4.17
N GLU A 30 10.55 1.21 4.56
CA GLU A 30 9.65 1.99 5.39
C GLU A 30 8.37 2.39 4.64
N ALA A 31 8.44 2.68 3.34
CA ALA A 31 7.26 2.92 2.50
C ALA A 31 6.33 1.69 2.46
N VAL A 32 6.89 0.49 2.25
CA VAL A 32 6.12 -0.77 2.25
C VAL A 32 5.59 -1.09 3.66
N GLY A 33 6.38 -0.85 4.70
CA GLY A 33 5.92 -1.01 6.09
C GLY A 33 4.74 -0.10 6.42
N THR A 34 4.76 1.14 5.93
CA THR A 34 3.66 2.11 6.06
C THR A 34 2.38 1.60 5.42
N PHE A 35 2.50 1.06 4.22
CA PHE A 35 1.36 0.46 3.51
C PHE A 35 0.78 -0.75 4.24
N LYS A 36 1.64 -1.61 4.81
CA LYS A 36 1.20 -2.74 5.65
C LYS A 36 0.42 -2.26 6.87
N GLU A 37 0.91 -1.22 7.54
CA GLU A 37 0.26 -0.61 8.70
C GLU A 37 -1.10 0.01 8.34
N MET A 38 -1.19 0.68 7.19
CA MET A 38 -2.44 1.23 6.66
C MET A 38 -3.51 0.14 6.46
N ILE A 39 -3.14 -0.98 5.83
CA ILE A 39 -4.04 -2.13 5.63
C ILE A 39 -4.43 -2.76 6.97
N LYS A 40 -3.46 -2.96 7.89
CA LYS A 40 -3.72 -3.50 9.23
C LYS A 40 -4.65 -2.61 10.06
N SER A 41 -4.57 -1.30 9.86
CA SER A 41 -5.42 -0.31 10.51
C SER A 41 -6.78 -0.17 9.83
N THR A 42 -7.12 -1.05 8.88
CA THR A 42 -8.38 -1.04 8.10
C THR A 42 -8.60 0.24 7.28
N ILE A 43 -7.54 1.00 7.04
CA ILE A 43 -7.59 2.22 6.22
C ILE A 43 -7.40 1.82 4.76
N GLN A 44 -8.35 2.18 3.91
CA GLN A 44 -8.32 1.80 2.51
C GLN A 44 -7.27 2.61 1.72
N PRO A 45 -6.32 1.94 1.05
CA PRO A 45 -5.41 2.59 0.12
C PRO A 45 -6.13 3.26 -1.05
N ASP A 46 -5.73 4.48 -1.41
CA ASP A 46 -6.30 5.24 -2.51
C ASP A 46 -5.33 5.35 -3.69
N ASP A 47 -5.74 6.04 -4.76
CA ASP A 47 -4.89 6.28 -5.93
C ASP A 47 -3.56 6.97 -5.59
N SER A 48 -3.54 7.84 -4.58
CA SER A 48 -2.32 8.51 -4.11
C SER A 48 -1.35 7.51 -3.46
N THR A 49 -1.89 6.55 -2.68
CA THR A 49 -1.12 5.45 -2.11
C THR A 49 -0.43 4.63 -3.21
N PHE A 50 -1.18 4.18 -4.21
CA PHE A 50 -0.64 3.32 -5.28
C PHE A 50 0.28 4.07 -6.23
N LYS A 51 0.05 5.36 -6.47
CA LYS A 51 0.99 6.20 -7.23
C LYS A 51 2.36 6.23 -6.55
N SER A 52 2.37 6.41 -5.24
CA SER A 52 3.61 6.47 -4.45
C SER A 52 4.30 5.11 -4.38
N LEU A 53 3.55 4.01 -4.23
CA LEU A 53 4.09 2.64 -4.37
C LEU A 53 4.63 2.35 -5.78
N GLY A 54 4.00 2.90 -6.81
CA GLY A 54 4.48 2.79 -8.19
C GLY A 54 5.86 3.42 -8.35
N VAL A 55 6.11 4.56 -7.70
CA VAL A 55 7.45 5.19 -7.65
C VAL A 55 8.46 4.26 -6.96
N VAL A 56 8.09 3.63 -5.85
CA VAL A 56 8.94 2.65 -5.16
C VAL A 56 9.32 1.50 -6.09
N LEU A 57 8.35 0.87 -6.75
CA LEU A 57 8.59 -0.23 -7.66
C LEU A 57 9.50 0.18 -8.83
N MET A 58 9.24 1.34 -9.45
CA MET A 58 10.06 1.85 -10.55
C MET A 58 11.52 2.10 -10.11
N LYS A 59 11.71 2.70 -8.94
CA LYS A 59 13.06 2.95 -8.40
C LYS A 59 13.78 1.67 -7.99
N CYS A 60 13.05 0.59 -7.67
CA CYS A 60 13.61 -0.73 -7.40
C CYS A 60 13.85 -1.58 -8.67
N GLY A 61 13.67 -1.01 -9.87
CA GLY A 61 13.97 -1.68 -11.14
C GLY A 61 12.77 -2.35 -11.81
N VAL A 62 11.55 -2.21 -11.28
CA VAL A 62 10.34 -2.69 -11.96
C VAL A 62 9.99 -1.75 -13.11
N PRO A 63 9.86 -2.25 -14.35
CA PRO A 63 9.58 -1.38 -15.49
C PRO A 63 8.20 -0.70 -15.34
N LYS A 64 8.10 0.56 -15.78
CA LYS A 64 6.86 1.33 -15.77
C LYS A 64 5.67 0.59 -16.42
N GLN A 65 5.93 -0.24 -17.42
CA GLN A 65 4.91 -1.07 -18.07
C GLN A 65 4.30 -2.11 -17.12
N ALA A 66 5.12 -2.75 -16.28
CA ALA A 66 4.63 -3.69 -15.27
C ALA A 66 3.83 -2.97 -14.19
N VAL A 67 4.29 -1.80 -13.74
CA VAL A 67 3.54 -0.94 -12.81
C VAL A 67 2.19 -0.53 -13.41
N GLY A 68 2.16 -0.11 -14.68
CA GLY A 68 0.91 0.23 -15.36
C GLY A 68 -0.07 -0.95 -15.46
N LYS A 69 0.42 -2.18 -15.69
CA LYS A 69 -0.42 -3.39 -15.64
C LYS A 69 -1.01 -3.59 -14.24
N LEU A 70 -0.22 -3.41 -13.18
CA LEU A 70 -0.69 -3.50 -11.80
C LEU A 70 -1.76 -2.43 -11.50
N GLU A 71 -1.61 -1.21 -12.00
CA GLU A 71 -2.62 -0.15 -11.86
C GLU A 71 -3.95 -0.52 -12.53
N VAL A 72 -3.88 -1.10 -13.73
CA VAL A 72 -5.08 -1.54 -14.47
C VAL A 72 -5.76 -2.70 -13.77
N THR A 73 -5.00 -3.71 -13.32
CA THR A 73 -5.56 -4.86 -12.58
C THR A 73 -6.26 -4.40 -11.31
N ARG A 74 -5.65 -3.48 -10.55
CA ARG A 74 -6.25 -2.87 -9.36
C ARG A 74 -7.58 -2.17 -9.64
N LYS A 75 -7.69 -1.44 -10.76
CA LYS A 75 -8.95 -0.76 -11.13
C LYS A 75 -10.05 -1.73 -11.55
N LYS A 76 -9.70 -2.93 -12.01
CA LYS A 76 -10.65 -3.95 -12.47
C LYS A 76 -11.06 -4.92 -11.36
N ASP A 77 -10.13 -5.25 -10.48
CA ASP A 77 -10.34 -6.13 -9.33
C ASP A 77 -9.60 -5.55 -8.13
N THR A 78 -10.37 -5.01 -7.18
CA THR A 78 -9.85 -4.39 -5.96
C THR A 78 -9.04 -5.40 -5.13
N LYS A 79 -9.48 -6.66 -5.05
CA LYS A 79 -8.85 -7.67 -4.18
C LYS A 79 -7.66 -8.33 -4.86
N GLY A 80 -7.85 -8.85 -6.08
CA GLY A 80 -6.77 -9.49 -6.84
C GLY A 80 -5.70 -8.49 -7.27
N GLY A 81 -6.09 -7.27 -7.61
CA GLY A 81 -5.15 -6.19 -7.90
C GLY A 81 -4.31 -5.82 -6.69
N LEU A 82 -4.92 -5.61 -5.51
CA LEU A 82 -4.17 -5.34 -4.29
C LEU A 82 -3.17 -6.47 -3.97
N GLN A 83 -3.57 -7.73 -4.10
CA GLN A 83 -2.66 -8.86 -3.89
C GLN A 83 -1.49 -8.85 -4.88
N ALA A 84 -1.73 -8.52 -6.15
CA ALA A 84 -0.65 -8.39 -7.14
C ALA A 84 0.35 -7.29 -6.76
N TRP A 85 -0.14 -6.15 -6.24
CA TRP A 85 0.71 -5.07 -5.72
C TRP A 85 1.53 -5.52 -4.51
N VAL A 86 0.90 -6.15 -3.52
CA VAL A 86 1.58 -6.69 -2.32
C VAL A 86 2.65 -7.69 -2.71
N SER A 87 2.31 -8.68 -3.53
CA SER A 87 3.25 -9.72 -3.98
C SER A 87 4.47 -9.15 -4.71
N THR A 88 4.25 -8.15 -5.57
CA THR A 88 5.34 -7.46 -6.28
C THR A 88 6.23 -6.69 -5.30
N LEU A 89 5.64 -5.97 -4.33
CA LEU A 89 6.40 -5.22 -3.32
C LEU A 89 7.21 -6.14 -2.39
N THR A 90 6.65 -7.26 -1.94
CA THR A 90 7.37 -8.29 -1.16
C THR A 90 8.58 -8.80 -1.92
N SER A 91 8.36 -9.18 -3.19
CA SER A 91 9.40 -9.77 -4.04
C SER A 91 10.56 -8.81 -4.31
N VAL A 92 10.26 -7.52 -4.45
CA VAL A 92 11.22 -6.50 -4.89
C VAL A 92 11.94 -5.83 -3.70
N VAL A 93 11.24 -5.60 -2.59
CA VAL A 93 11.79 -4.85 -1.45
C VAL A 93 12.43 -5.77 -0.40
N ALA A 94 12.43 -7.10 -0.63
CA ALA A 94 12.98 -8.12 0.27
C ALA A 94 12.53 -7.90 1.73
N VAL A 95 11.26 -7.56 1.89
CA VAL A 95 10.57 -7.45 3.17
C VAL A 95 9.59 -8.60 3.20
N ASP A 96 9.68 -9.46 4.20
CA ASP A 96 8.66 -10.47 4.47
C ASP A 96 7.37 -9.75 4.86
N ILE A 97 6.55 -9.46 3.86
CA ILE A 97 5.15 -9.10 4.09
C ILE A 97 4.48 -10.42 4.44
N ASP A 98 4.49 -10.77 5.74
CA ASP A 98 3.72 -11.91 6.26
C ASP A 98 2.38 -11.93 5.56
N ASN A 99 2.09 -13.07 4.92
CA ASN A 99 0.89 -13.40 4.16
C ASN A 99 -0.26 -12.50 4.60
N VAL A 100 -0.50 -11.41 3.87
CA VAL A 100 -1.52 -10.43 4.26
C VAL A 100 -2.81 -11.22 4.26
N ASP A 101 -3.35 -11.52 5.44
CA ASP A 101 -4.67 -12.11 5.57
C ASP A 101 -5.62 -11.05 5.02
N VAL A 102 -5.90 -11.14 3.72
CA VAL A 102 -6.76 -10.21 2.99
C VAL A 102 -8.20 -10.53 3.38
N LYS A 103 -8.51 -10.41 4.68
CA LYS A 103 -9.85 -10.19 5.21
C LYS A 103 -10.23 -8.74 4.90
N TRP A 104 -10.38 -8.46 3.61
CA TRP A 104 -11.41 -7.51 3.21
C TRP A 104 -12.74 -8.15 3.61
N GLN A 105 -13.19 -7.91 4.84
CA GLN A 105 -14.61 -7.78 5.02
C GLN A 105 -14.96 -6.48 4.33
N CYS A 106 -15.55 -6.58 3.13
CA CYS A 106 -16.71 -5.75 2.88
C CYS A 106 -17.48 -5.76 4.19
N THR A 107 -17.48 -4.66 4.95
CA THR A 107 -18.59 -4.42 5.84
C THR A 107 -19.79 -4.43 4.91
N GLU A 108 -20.50 -5.56 4.91
CA GLU A 108 -21.94 -5.58 4.75
C GLU A 108 -22.48 -4.40 5.56
N LEU A 109 -22.63 -3.26 4.91
CA LEU A 109 -23.64 -2.27 5.25
C LEU A 109 -24.99 -2.75 4.69
N ASP A 110 -25.26 -4.04 4.85
CA ASP A 110 -26.57 -4.64 4.66
C ASP A 110 -26.81 -5.64 5.79
N GLN A 111 -26.94 -5.11 7.00
CA GLN A 111 -27.79 -5.63 8.09
C GLN A 111 -27.47 -4.87 9.39
N ARG A 112 -28.15 -3.73 9.57
CA ARG A 112 -28.70 -3.19 10.84
C ARG A 112 -29.02 -1.71 10.68
N SER A 113 -30.20 -1.41 10.14
CA SER A 113 -31.35 -0.89 10.89
C SER A 113 -32.54 -0.66 9.96
#